data_AF-A0A7T5EXA0-F1
#
_entry.id   AF-A0A7T5EXA0-F1
#
_cell.length_a   1.000
_cell.length_b   1.000
_cell.length_c   1.000
_cell.angle_alpha   90.00
_cell.angle_beta   90.00
_cell.angle_gamma   90.00
#
_symmetry.space_group_name_H-M   'P 1'
#
loop_
_entity.id
_entity.type
_entity.pdbx_description
1 polymer ?
#
loop_
_entity_poly.entity_id
_entity_poly.type
_entity_poly.pdbx_seq_one_letter_code
_entity_poly.pdbx_strand_id
1 'polypeptide(L)'
;MWNSFPWHPHKSGSLQSNRAPVAGELQEGRGFLEQLVGMSDLDMVVAVGRKAETGLKPYVSESTGELRIGDSVLRFATVRHPSFGGKGDFVKGMATVLGNTVTRVL
;
A
#
# COMPACT_ATOMS: atom_id res chain seq x y z
N MET A 1 -0.16 0.56 6.17
CA MET A 1 -1.19 1.54 6.59
C MET A 1 -0.54 2.89 6.92
N TRP A 2 0.64 2.93 7.55
CA TRP A 2 1.39 4.17 7.82
C TRP A 2 1.61 5.06 6.59
N ASN A 3 2.05 4.47 5.47
CA ASN A 3 2.34 5.24 4.24
C ASN A 3 1.08 5.84 3.59
N SER A 4 -0.11 5.34 3.93
CA SER A 4 -1.39 5.84 3.40
C SER A 4 -2.12 6.75 4.38
N PHE A 5 -1.70 6.77 5.65
CA PHE A 5 -2.15 7.67 6.70
C PHE A 5 -1.15 7.60 7.88
N PRO A 6 -0.26 8.59 8.04
CA PRO A 6 0.88 8.52 8.96
C PRO A 6 0.52 8.84 10.42
N TRP A 7 -0.71 8.56 10.84
CA TRP A 7 -1.17 8.79 12.21
C TRP A 7 -1.78 7.53 12.81
N HIS A 8 -1.86 7.53 14.14
CA HIS A 8 -2.50 6.49 14.95
C HIS A 8 -3.87 6.98 15.42
N PRO A 9 -4.92 6.85 14.60
CA PRO A 9 -6.23 7.30 15.00
C PRO A 9 -6.72 6.45 16.17
N HIS A 10 -7.33 7.09 17.15
CA HIS A 10 -7.86 6.45 18.35
C HIS A 10 -9.39 6.56 18.39
N LYS A 11 -10.03 5.72 19.21
CA LYS A 11 -11.47 5.83 19.51
C LYS A 11 -11.68 7.03 20.45
N SER A 12 -12.77 7.77 20.23
CA SER A 12 -13.13 8.91 21.10
C SER A 12 -13.15 8.48 22.57
N GLY A 13 -12.55 9.30 23.45
CA GLY A 13 -12.43 9.01 24.88
C GLY A 13 -11.40 7.93 25.24
N SER A 14 -10.67 7.36 24.29
CA SER A 14 -9.66 6.31 24.55
C SER A 14 -8.38 6.55 23.76
N LEU A 15 -7.55 7.49 24.23
CA LEU A 15 -6.29 7.91 23.58
C LEU A 15 -5.29 6.76 23.37
N GLN A 16 -5.36 5.71 24.20
CA GLN A 16 -4.47 4.53 24.13
C GLN A 16 -4.99 3.45 23.17
N SER A 17 -6.15 3.66 22.54
CA SER A 17 -6.68 2.74 21.54
C SER A 17 -6.12 3.03 20.16
N ASN A 18 -6.07 2.01 19.31
CA ASN A 18 -5.79 2.15 17.89
C ASN A 18 -7.02 1.70 17.09
N ARG A 19 -7.48 2.52 16.16
CA ARG A 19 -8.51 2.16 15.19
C ARG A 19 -7.94 2.21 13.78
N ALA A 20 -8.67 1.62 12.84
CA ALA A 20 -8.34 1.83 11.44
C ALA A 20 -8.67 3.27 11.03
N PRO A 21 -7.92 3.87 10.09
CA PRO A 21 -8.31 5.11 9.45
C PRO A 21 -9.66 4.94 8.73
N VAL A 22 -10.48 5.98 8.73
CA VAL A 22 -11.69 6.07 7.91
C VAL A 22 -11.35 6.53 6.49
N ALA A 23 -12.31 6.47 5.57
CA ALA A 23 -12.08 6.85 4.18
C ALA A 23 -11.60 8.30 4.01
N GLY A 24 -12.16 9.25 4.77
CA GLY A 24 -11.71 10.65 4.75
C GLY A 24 -10.27 10.82 5.20
N GLU A 25 -9.87 10.13 6.26
CA GLU A 25 -8.47 10.12 6.75
C GLU A 25 -7.51 9.52 5.71
N LEU A 26 -7.89 8.42 5.05
CA LEU A 26 -7.08 7.86 3.95
C LEU A 26 -6.97 8.82 2.76
N GLN A 27 -8.01 9.61 2.50
CA GLN A 27 -8.00 10.62 1.44
C GLN A 27 -7.05 11.77 1.78
N GLU A 28 -7.02 12.23 3.03
CA GLU A 28 -6.03 13.22 3.51
C GLU A 28 -4.60 12.65 3.41
N GLY A 29 -4.44 11.39 3.77
CA GLY A 29 -3.16 10.68 3.67
C GLY A 29 -2.60 10.56 2.24
N ARG A 30 -3.45 10.72 1.22
CA ARG A 30 -3.05 10.63 -0.19
C ARG A 30 -1.99 11.66 -0.57
N GLY A 31 -2.13 12.90 -0.11
CA GLY A 31 -1.16 13.95 -0.44
C GLY A 31 0.26 13.59 0.03
N PHE A 32 0.37 12.97 1.21
CA PHE A 32 1.66 12.48 1.72
C PHE A 32 2.20 11.31 0.91
N LEU A 33 1.34 10.40 0.46
CA LEU A 33 1.74 9.29 -0.40
C LEU A 33 2.26 9.79 -1.75
N GLU A 34 1.60 10.78 -2.36
CA GLU A 34 2.03 11.42 -3.60
C GLU A 34 3.40 12.10 -3.44
N GLN A 35 3.60 12.83 -2.34
CA GLN A 35 4.90 13.42 -2.03
C GLN A 35 5.99 12.35 -1.83
N LEU A 36 5.70 11.29 -1.07
CA LEU A 36 6.66 10.22 -0.80
C LEU A 36 7.11 9.51 -2.08
N VAL A 37 6.15 9.22 -2.97
CA VAL A 37 6.43 8.63 -4.28
C VAL A 37 7.22 9.61 -5.14
N GLY A 38 6.82 10.89 -5.21
CA GLY A 38 7.52 11.89 -6.03
C GLY A 38 8.94 12.23 -5.57
N MET A 39 9.28 11.97 -4.30
CA MET A 39 10.63 12.17 -3.76
C MET A 39 11.57 10.98 -3.98
N SER A 40 11.07 9.86 -4.50
CA SER A 40 11.79 8.58 -4.53
C SER A 40 11.72 7.92 -5.90
N ASP A 41 12.84 7.36 -6.39
CA ASP A 41 12.82 6.50 -7.58
C ASP A 41 12.28 5.11 -7.22
N LEU A 42 10.97 4.99 -7.10
CA LEU A 42 10.27 3.73 -6.86
C LEU A 42 9.81 3.12 -8.18
N ASP A 43 10.04 1.82 -8.35
CA ASP A 43 9.53 1.09 -9.51
C ASP A 43 8.20 0.37 -9.24
N MET A 44 7.85 0.19 -7.96
CA MET A 44 6.74 -0.67 -7.55
C MET A 44 6.17 -0.30 -6.18
N VAL A 45 4.85 -0.45 -6.07
CA VAL A 45 4.12 -0.42 -4.79
C VAL A 45 3.46 -1.76 -4.54
N VAL A 46 3.63 -2.29 -3.32
CA VAL A 46 2.99 -3.52 -2.88
C VAL A 46 1.98 -3.22 -1.79
N ALA A 47 0.70 -3.45 -2.07
CA ALA A 47 -0.36 -3.32 -1.08
C ALA A 47 -0.38 -4.53 -0.13
N VAL A 48 -0.01 -4.31 1.12
CA VAL A 48 0.00 -5.36 2.16
C VAL A 48 -1.36 -5.41 2.87
N GLY A 49 -2.18 -6.37 2.46
CA GLY A 49 -3.50 -6.64 3.02
C GLY A 49 -4.65 -5.87 2.36
N ARG A 50 -5.87 -6.37 2.59
CA ARG A 50 -7.10 -5.87 1.95
C ARG A 50 -7.32 -4.36 2.09
N LYS A 51 -7.01 -3.78 3.25
CA LYS A 51 -7.21 -2.33 3.47
C LYS A 51 -6.32 -1.48 2.56
N ALA A 52 -5.06 -1.86 2.41
CA ALA A 52 -4.14 -1.17 1.51
C ALA A 52 -4.55 -1.35 0.05
N GLU A 53 -4.95 -2.57 -0.32
CA GLU A 53 -5.48 -2.88 -1.65
C GLU A 53 -6.71 -2.03 -1.97
N THR A 54 -7.71 -2.01 -1.09
CA THR A 54 -8.94 -1.22 -1.28
C THR A 54 -8.63 0.27 -1.40
N GLY A 55 -7.69 0.80 -0.62
CA GLY A 55 -7.31 2.22 -0.70
C GLY A 55 -6.60 2.61 -1.99
N LEU A 56 -5.84 1.68 -2.59
CA LEU A 56 -5.06 1.95 -3.81
C LEU A 56 -5.78 1.56 -5.10
N LYS A 57 -6.74 0.62 -5.03
CA LYS A 57 -7.45 0.10 -6.20
C LYS A 57 -8.08 1.17 -7.11
N PRO A 58 -8.67 2.27 -6.60
CA PRO A 58 -9.19 3.34 -7.46
C PRO A 58 -8.14 4.03 -8.36
N TYR A 59 -6.85 3.82 -8.07
CA TYR A 59 -5.73 4.42 -8.78
C TYR A 59 -4.99 3.43 -9.68
N VAL A 60 -5.46 2.18 -9.75
CA VAL A 60 -4.89 1.14 -10.59
C VAL A 60 -5.61 1.14 -11.93
N SER A 61 -4.86 1.22 -13.01
CA SER A 61 -5.39 1.10 -14.37
C SER A 61 -5.91 -0.31 -14.60
N GLU A 62 -7.18 -0.44 -15.02
CA GLU A 62 -7.77 -1.75 -15.31
C GLU A 62 -7.14 -2.43 -16.54
N SER A 63 -6.63 -1.65 -17.50
CA SER A 63 -6.04 -2.18 -18.74
C SER A 63 -4.60 -2.64 -18.57
N THR A 64 -3.82 -1.97 -17.73
CA THR A 64 -2.37 -2.24 -17.56
C THR A 64 -2.03 -2.90 -16.22
N GLY A 65 -2.88 -2.74 -15.21
CA GLY A 65 -2.59 -3.11 -13.83
C GLY A 65 -1.60 -2.18 -13.13
N GLU A 66 -1.19 -1.08 -13.75
CA GLU A 66 -0.24 -0.11 -13.17
C GLU A 66 -0.93 0.85 -12.21
N LEU A 67 -0.23 1.23 -11.15
CA LEU A 67 -0.68 2.20 -10.16
C LEU A 67 -0.24 3.60 -10.56
N ARG A 68 -1.18 4.55 -10.59
CA ARG A 68 -0.90 5.97 -10.82
C ARG A 68 -1.01 6.75 -9.52
N ILE A 69 0.09 7.34 -9.06
CA ILE A 69 0.12 8.21 -7.88
C ILE A 69 0.84 9.49 -8.28
N GLY A 70 0.13 10.63 -8.21
CA GLY A 70 0.60 11.87 -8.81
C GLY A 70 0.94 11.67 -10.29
N ASP A 71 2.13 12.13 -10.69
CA ASP A 71 2.66 11.96 -12.05
C ASP A 71 3.41 10.63 -12.26
N SER A 72 3.58 9.83 -11.20
CA SER A 72 4.29 8.55 -11.27
C SER A 72 3.39 7.41 -11.72
N VAL A 73 3.94 6.53 -12.57
CA VAL A 73 3.34 5.26 -12.98
C VAL A 73 4.21 4.14 -12.46
N LEU A 74 3.63 3.29 -11.60
CA LEU A 74 4.35 2.30 -10.82
C LEU A 74 3.77 0.92 -11.07
N ARG A 75 4.61 -0.12 -11.02
CA ARG A 75 4.10 -1.49 -10.96
C ARG A 75 3.30 -1.67 -9.66
N PHE A 76 2.23 -2.45 -9.72
CA PHE A 76 1.38 -2.70 -8.56
C PHE A 76 1.26 -4.19 -8.26
N ALA A 77 1.33 -4.53 -6.98
CA ALA A 77 1.06 -5.88 -6.50
C ALA A 77 0.31 -5.84 -5.18
N THR A 78 -0.35 -6.95 -4.83
CA THR A 78 -1.00 -7.12 -3.54
C THR A 78 -0.50 -8.39 -2.87
N VAL A 79 -0.37 -8.35 -1.54
CA VAL A 79 0.01 -9.53 -0.75
C VAL A 79 -0.87 -9.62 0.50
N ARG A 80 -1.04 -10.84 1.03
CA ARG A 80 -1.78 -11.05 2.26
C ARG A 80 -1.07 -10.37 3.44
N HIS A 81 -1.81 -9.72 4.34
CA HIS A 81 -1.21 -9.17 5.57
C HIS A 81 -0.73 -10.30 6.49
N PRO A 82 0.45 -10.21 7.12
CA PRO A 82 1.03 -11.30 7.91
C PRO A 82 0.29 -11.63 9.22
N SER A 83 -0.51 -10.70 9.75
CA SER A 83 -1.32 -10.93 10.96
C SER A 83 -2.47 -11.93 10.77
N PHE A 84 -3.04 -12.39 11.90
CA PHE A 84 -4.18 -13.33 11.94
C PHE A 84 -3.93 -14.59 11.11
N GLY A 85 -2.76 -15.22 11.30
CA GLY A 85 -2.35 -16.43 10.56
C GLY A 85 -1.87 -16.19 9.12
N GLY A 86 -1.90 -14.95 8.62
CA GLY A 86 -1.56 -14.65 7.22
C GLY A 86 -0.07 -14.69 6.86
N LYS A 87 0.82 -15.01 7.80
CA LYS A 87 2.28 -15.00 7.59
C LYS A 87 2.73 -15.89 6.43
N GLY A 88 2.19 -17.11 6.32
CA GLY A 88 2.59 -18.05 5.28
C GLY A 88 2.30 -17.51 3.88
N ASP A 89 1.10 -16.96 3.68
CA ASP A 89 0.68 -16.38 2.40
C ASP A 89 1.40 -15.07 2.10
N PHE A 90 1.68 -14.25 3.13
CA PHE A 90 2.51 -13.05 2.98
C PHE A 90 3.90 -13.41 2.43
N VAL A 91 4.58 -14.40 3.03
CA VAL A 91 5.92 -14.82 2.61
C VAL A 91 5.90 -15.35 1.18
N LYS A 92 4.93 -16.20 0.83
CA LYS A 92 4.77 -16.71 -0.54
C LYS A 92 4.52 -15.57 -1.54
N GLY A 93 3.62 -14.65 -1.21
CA GLY A 93 3.32 -13.49 -2.05
C GLY A 93 4.54 -12.59 -2.28
N MET A 94 5.29 -12.29 -1.21
CA MET A 94 6.52 -11.51 -1.30
C MET A 94 7.60 -12.22 -2.12
N ALA A 95 7.75 -13.54 -1.98
CA ALA A 95 8.69 -14.32 -2.80
C ALA A 95 8.36 -14.21 -4.29
N THR A 96 7.09 -14.27 -4.67
CA THR A 96 6.65 -14.04 -6.06
C THR A 96 6.97 -12.62 -6.54
N VAL A 97 6.65 -11.60 -5.73
CA VAL A 97 6.91 -10.19 -6.08
C VAL A 97 8.41 -9.93 -6.30
N LEU A 98 9.25 -10.41 -5.39
CA LEU A 98 10.70 -10.22 -5.45
C LEU A 98 11.33 -11.06 -6.56
N GLY A 99 10.88 -12.30 -6.76
CA GLY A 99 11.34 -13.16 -7.85
C GLY A 99 11.07 -12.57 -9.24
N ASN A 100 9.95 -11.88 -9.41
CA ASN A 100 9.62 -11.18 -10.66
C ASN A 100 10.44 -9.88 -10.86
N THR A 101 11.04 -9.33 -9.81
CA THR A 101 11.80 -8.08 -9.87
C THR A 101 13.27 -8.33 -10.25
N VAL A 102 13.84 -9.48 -9.87
CA VAL A 102 15.26 -9.82 -10.15
C VAL A 102 15.52 -10.11 -11.64
N THR A 103 14.51 -10.51 -12.41
CA THR A 103 14.68 -10.93 -13.83
C THR A 103 14.88 -9.77 -14.81
N ARG A 104 14.88 -8.50 -14.37
CA ARG A 104 15.04 -7.32 -15.25
C ARG A 104 16.36 -6.55 -15.07
N VAL A 105 17.35 -7.12 -14.40
CA VAL A 105 18.73 -6.59 -14.41
C VAL A 105 19.62 -7.53 -15.24
N LEU A 106 19.41 -7.55 -16.55
CA LEU A 106 20.39 -7.90 -17.59
C LEU A 106 20.02 -7.18 -18.89
#